data_AF-A0A0S2JBP9-F1
#
_entry.id   AF-A0A0S2JBP9-F1
#
_cell.length_a   1.000
_cell.length_b   1.000
_cell.length_c   1.000
_cell.angle_alpha   90.00
_cell.angle_beta   90.00
_cell.angle_gamma   90.00
#
_symmetry.space_group_name_H-M   'P 1'
#
loop_
_entity.id
_entity.type
_entity.pdbx_description
1 polymer ?
#
loop_
_entity_poly.entity_id
_entity_poly.type
_entity_poly.pdbx_seq_one_letter_code
_entity_poly.pdbx_strand_id
1 'polypeptide(L)'
;MKKVKDLTEKLQDEINESSSGSGLEGNSKPFRAMLKQINLVEKTDSTVLILGENGTGKEVVARNVHQLSQRHNSPLVKVNWSLTPA
;
A
#
# COMPACT_ATOMS: atom_id res chain seq x y z
N MET A 1 2.34 -13.14 30.67
CA MET A 1 1.86 -11.86 30.08
C MET A 1 2.25 -11.69 28.59
N LYS A 2 2.32 -12.78 27.80
CA LYS A 2 2.76 -12.72 26.38
C LYS A 2 1.62 -12.80 25.35
N LYS A 3 0.41 -13.18 25.78
CA LYS A 3 -0.74 -13.47 24.91
C LYS A 3 -1.59 -12.25 24.53
N VAL A 4 -1.56 -11.19 25.36
CA VAL A 4 -2.41 -10.00 25.16
C VAL A 4 -1.82 -9.03 24.12
N LYS A 5 -0.49 -8.94 24.03
CA LYS A 5 0.21 -8.14 23.00
C LYS A 5 0.06 -8.73 21.59
N ASP A 6 0.13 -10.06 21.50
CA ASP A 6 0.06 -10.78 20.22
C ASP A 6 -1.33 -10.68 19.56
N LEU A 7 -2.39 -10.58 20.37
CA LEU A 7 -3.76 -10.38 19.87
C LEU A 7 -4.01 -8.95 19.42
N THR A 8 -3.39 -7.96 20.07
CA THR A 8 -3.57 -6.56 19.69
C THR A 8 -2.89 -6.27 18.36
N GLU A 9 -1.69 -6.80 18.10
CA GLU A 9 -1.05 -6.70 16.79
C GLU A 9 -1.88 -7.35 15.68
N LYS A 10 -2.38 -8.58 15.88
CA LYS A 10 -3.20 -9.27 14.86
C LYS A 10 -4.52 -8.55 14.56
N LEU A 11 -5.18 -8.03 15.59
CA LEU A 11 -6.42 -7.26 15.40
C LEU A 11 -6.14 -5.90 14.75
N GLN A 12 -4.99 -5.28 15.00
CA GLN A 12 -4.57 -4.04 14.34
C GLN A 12 -4.29 -4.25 12.84
N ASP A 13 -3.68 -5.37 12.49
CA ASP A 13 -3.40 -5.75 11.10
C ASP A 13 -4.72 -6.04 10.34
N GLU A 14 -5.66 -6.72 10.98
CA GLU A 14 -6.99 -7.01 10.42
C GLU A 14 -7.83 -5.73 10.25
N ILE A 15 -7.73 -4.77 11.17
CA ILE A 15 -8.36 -3.44 11.04
C ILE A 15 -7.73 -2.65 9.88
N ASN A 16 -6.40 -2.72 9.70
CA ASN A 16 -5.70 -2.07 8.59
C ASN A 16 -5.98 -2.71 7.21
N GLU A 17 -6.33 -3.99 7.17
CA GLU A 17 -6.82 -4.67 5.97
C GLU A 17 -8.27 -4.30 5.64
N SER A 18 -9.10 -4.04 6.67
CA SER A 18 -10.52 -3.73 6.53
C SER A 18 -10.85 -2.27 6.15
N SER A 19 -9.87 -1.37 6.06
CA SER A 19 -10.07 -0.02 5.53
C SER A 19 -10.17 -0.06 4.00
N SER A 20 -11.33 -0.49 3.50
CA SER A 20 -11.70 -0.76 2.10
C SER A 20 -11.80 0.47 1.19
N GLY A 21 -11.13 1.58 1.54
CA GLY A 21 -10.89 2.70 0.66
C GLY A 21 -9.45 2.67 0.17
N SER A 22 -9.17 3.18 -1.03
CA SER A 22 -7.80 3.34 -1.54
C SER A 22 -6.88 4.11 -0.59
N GLY A 23 -7.44 4.82 0.41
CA GLY A 23 -6.75 5.77 1.27
C GLY A 23 -6.24 7.00 0.50
N LEU A 24 -6.49 7.05 -0.81
CA LEU A 24 -6.08 8.12 -1.70
C LEU A 24 -7.24 9.08 -1.87
N GLU A 25 -7.17 10.23 -1.20
CA GLU A 25 -8.13 11.32 -1.36
C GLU A 25 -7.42 12.57 -1.86
N GLY A 26 -7.99 13.21 -2.89
CA GLY A 26 -7.43 14.41 -3.49
C GLY A 26 -8.09 14.80 -4.79
N ASN A 27 -8.05 16.09 -5.12
CA ASN A 27 -8.68 16.63 -6.34
C ASN A 27 -7.75 17.52 -7.18
N SER A 28 -6.46 17.56 -6.85
CA SER A 28 -5.49 18.36 -7.61
C SER A 28 -5.21 17.73 -8.98
N LYS A 29 -4.78 18.55 -9.95
CA LYS A 29 -4.34 18.06 -11.27
C LYS A 29 -3.24 16.99 -11.17
N PRO A 30 -2.14 17.16 -10.40
CA PRO A 30 -1.12 16.12 -10.28
C PRO A 30 -1.63 14.84 -9.61
N PHE A 31 -2.51 14.95 -8.62
CA PHE A 31 -3.12 13.78 -7.97
C PHE A 31 -3.93 12.94 -8.96
N ARG A 32 -4.79 13.59 -9.77
CA ARG A 32 -5.55 12.91 -10.83
C ARG A 32 -4.64 12.32 -11.92
N ALA A 33 -3.50 12.94 -12.22
CA ALA A 33 -2.52 12.38 -13.16
C ALA A 33 -1.86 11.12 -12.61
N MET A 34 -1.48 11.10 -11.33
CA MET A 34 -0.96 9.92 -10.65
C MET A 34 -1.99 8.77 -10.65
N LEU A 35 -3.27 9.04 -10.37
CA LEU A 35 -4.33 8.01 -10.45
C LEU A 35 -4.41 7.38 -11.85
N LYS A 36 -4.25 8.17 -12.91
CA LYS A 36 -4.21 7.64 -14.28
C LYS A 36 -2.99 6.74 -14.53
N GLN A 37 -1.84 7.05 -13.94
CA GLN A 37 -0.64 6.21 -14.03
C GLN A 37 -0.84 4.88 -13.31
N ILE A 38 -1.50 4.89 -12.15
CA ILE A 38 -1.87 3.67 -11.41
C ILE A 38 -2.74 2.76 -12.29
N ASN A 39 -3.80 3.30 -12.88
CA ASN A 39 -4.70 2.53 -13.76
C ASN A 39 -3.97 1.94 -14.98
N LEU A 40 -2.91 2.59 -15.47
CA LEU A 40 -2.13 2.07 -16.61
C LEU A 40 -1.35 0.80 -16.23
N VAL A 41 -0.87 0.71 -14.99
CA VAL A 41 -0.03 -0.41 -14.54
C VAL A 41 -0.83 -1.52 -13.85
N GLU A 42 -2.08 -1.26 -13.46
CA GLU A 42 -2.90 -2.15 -12.62
C GLU A 42 -2.97 -3.59 -13.18
N LYS A 43 -3.21 -3.78 -14.48
CA LYS A 43 -3.36 -5.12 -15.09
C LYS A 43 -2.05 -5.71 -15.64
N THR A 44 -0.91 -5.13 -15.28
CA THR A 44 0.39 -5.53 -15.80
C THR A 44 1.22 -6.30 -14.78
N ASP A 45 2.12 -7.16 -15.25
CA ASP A 45 3.10 -7.85 -14.40
C ASP A 45 4.38 -7.02 -14.15
N SER A 46 4.34 -5.72 -14.46
CA SER A 46 5.53 -4.86 -14.43
C SER A 46 5.92 -4.47 -13.00
N THR A 47 7.21 -4.26 -12.78
CA THR A 47 7.71 -3.64 -11.54
C THR A 47 7.42 -2.14 -11.54
N VAL A 48 6.86 -1.62 -10.44
CA VAL A 48 6.49 -0.21 -10.29
C VAL A 48 7.43 0.48 -9.29
N LEU A 49 7.99 1.63 -9.68
CA LEU A 49 8.77 2.50 -8.80
C LEU A 49 7.94 3.73 -8.42
N ILE A 50 7.70 3.92 -7.12
CA ILE A 50 6.96 5.06 -6.59
C ILE A 50 7.96 6.08 -6.03
N LEU A 51 7.99 7.27 -6.62
CA LEU A 51 8.85 8.37 -6.19
C LEU A 51 8.03 9.43 -5.44
N GLY A 52 8.69 10.11 -4.50
CA GLY A 52 8.08 11.19 -3.73
C GLY A 52 8.81 11.47 -2.42
N GLU A 53 8.57 12.63 -1.84
CA GLU A 53 9.15 13.06 -0.57
C GLU A 53 8.68 12.21 0.61
N ASN A 54 9.36 12.33 1.74
CA ASN A 54 8.93 11.63 2.95
C ASN A 54 7.52 12.11 3.37
N GLY A 55 6.65 11.18 3.79
CA GLY A 55 5.30 11.52 4.23
C GLY A 55 4.25 11.75 3.13
N THR A 56 4.57 11.63 1.84
CA THR A 56 3.59 11.86 0.74
C THR A 56 2.64 10.70 0.45
N GLY A 57 2.56 9.70 1.34
CA GLY A 57 1.61 8.58 1.18
C GLY A 57 2.02 7.52 0.15
N LYS A 58 3.31 7.37 -0.18
CA LYS A 58 3.80 6.36 -1.14
C LYS A 58 3.34 4.92 -0.82
N GLU A 59 3.24 4.57 0.46
CA GLU A 59 2.76 3.26 0.89
C GLU A 59 1.28 3.04 0.54
N VAL A 60 0.47 4.09 0.67
CA VAL A 60 -0.95 4.06 0.30
C VAL A 60 -1.09 3.88 -1.21
N VAL A 61 -0.24 4.55 -2.00
CA VAL A 61 -0.17 4.35 -3.46
C VAL A 61 0.19 2.89 -3.80
N ALA A 62 1.20 2.32 -3.15
CA ALA A 62 1.61 0.93 -3.39
C ALA A 62 0.48 -0.07 -3.08
N ARG A 63 -0.23 0.14 -1.97
CA ARG A 63 -1.41 -0.67 -1.61
C ARG A 63 -2.50 -0.56 -2.67
N ASN A 64 -2.75 0.63 -3.19
CA ASN A 64 -3.78 0.83 -4.20
C ASN A 64 -3.42 0.16 -5.54
N VAL A 65 -2.16 0.23 -5.97
CA VAL A 65 -1.68 -0.53 -7.13
C VAL A 65 -1.91 -2.04 -6.94
N HIS A 66 -1.59 -2.59 -5.76
CA HIS A 66 -1.81 -4.01 -5.46
C HIS A 66 -3.30 -4.38 -5.51
N GLN A 67 -4.17 -3.58 -4.88
CA GLN A 67 -5.62 -3.80 -4.85
C GLN A 67 -6.27 -3.80 -6.24
N LEU A 68 -5.80 -2.94 -7.15
CA LEU A 68 -6.30 -2.86 -8.52
C LEU A 68 -5.67 -3.91 -9.45
N SER A 69 -4.64 -4.62 -8.99
CA SER A 69 -3.92 -5.58 -9.81
C SER A 69 -4.56 -6.95 -9.88
N GLN A 70 -4.11 -7.76 -10.85
CA GLN A 70 -4.46 -9.19 -10.92
C GLN A 70 -3.99 -9.99 -9.70
N ARG A 71 -3.09 -9.42 -8.89
CA ARG A 71 -2.51 -10.05 -7.70
C ARG A 71 -3.22 -9.64 -6.41
N HIS A 72 -4.36 -8.94 -6.48
CA HIS A 72 -5.06 -8.41 -5.30
C HIS A 72 -5.41 -9.48 -4.25
N ASN A 73 -5.59 -10.74 -4.66
CA ASN A 73 -5.92 -11.87 -3.77
C ASN A 73 -4.68 -12.48 -3.10
N SER A 74 -3.47 -12.09 -3.52
CA SER A 74 -2.23 -12.53 -2.92
C SER A 74 -1.81 -11.60 -1.78
N PRO A 75 -1.08 -12.10 -0.77
CA PRO A 75 -0.56 -11.27 0.31
C PRO A 75 0.33 -10.13 -0.20
N LEU A 76 0.14 -8.92 0.33
CA LEU A 76 1.04 -7.78 0.10
C LEU A 76 2.13 -7.76 1.18
N VAL A 77 3.32 -8.25 0.83
CA VAL A 77 4.47 -8.25 1.74
C VAL A 77 5.18 -6.90 1.68
N LYS A 78 5.21 -6.18 2.81
CA LYS A 78 5.91 -4.89 2.95
C LYS A 78 7.28 -5.12 3.59
N VAL A 79 8.34 -4.65 2.94
CA VAL A 79 9.71 -4.71 3.47
C VAL A 79 10.25 -3.31 3.60
N ASN A 80 10.66 -2.92 4.81
CA ASN A 80 11.35 -1.66 5.06
C ASN A 80 12.86 -1.92 5.13
N TRP A 81 13.60 -1.45 4.12
CA TRP A 81 15.05 -1.65 4.03
C TRP A 81 15.86 -0.94 5.12
N SER A 82 15.24 -0.02 5.87
CA SER A 82 15.89 0.67 6.99
C SER A 82 16.08 -0.23 8.23
N LEU A 83 15.52 -1.45 8.23
CA LEU A 83 15.52 -2.37 9.38
C LEU A 83 16.23 -3.71 9.09
N THR A 84 16.79 -3.91 7.90
CA THR A 84 17.48 -5.15 7.53
C THR A 84 18.94 -5.13 7.99
N PRO A 85 19.43 -6.16 8.72
CA PRO A 85 20.85 -6.31 9.05
C PRO A 85 21.69 -6.52 7.77
N ALA A 86 22.91 -5.98 7.76
CA ALA A 86 23.89 -6.19 6.70
C ALA A 86 24.46 -7.62 6.70
#